data_AF-C0C052-F1
#
_entry.id   AF-C0C052-F1
#
_cell.length_a   1.000
_cell.length_b   1.000
_cell.length_c   1.000
_cell.angle_alpha   90.00
_cell.angle_beta   90.00
_cell.angle_gamma   90.00
#
_symmetry.space_group_name_H-M   'P 1'
#
loop_
_entity.id
_entity.type
_entity.pdbx_description
1 polymer ?
#
loop_
_entity_poly.entity_id
_entity_poly.type
_entity_poly.pdbx_seq_one_letter_code
_entity_poly.pdbx_strand_id
1 'polypeptide(L)' 'MKDIWKSIKGFFKRDWSPAEKVLLILCCLLIGIVKGFLLSPVKKGISCGNNNGNVYNELDDDYWLDDED' A
#
# COMPACT_ATOMS: atom_id res chain seq x y z
N MET A 1 -13.74 -5.65 -22.69
CA MET A 1 -14.44 -5.43 -21.38
C MET A 1 -15.56 -6.45 -21.13
N LYS A 2 -16.47 -6.70 -22.09
CA LYS A 2 -17.57 -7.66 -21.93
C LYS A 2 -17.11 -9.09 -21.62
N ASP A 3 -16.01 -9.53 -22.24
CA ASP A 3 -15.46 -10.88 -22.03
C ASP A 3 -14.86 -11.07 -20.63
N ILE A 4 -14.18 -10.04 -20.13
CA ILE A 4 -13.62 -10.01 -18.76
C ILE A 4 -14.76 -10.11 -17.74
N TRP A 5 -15.85 -9.37 -17.96
CA TRP A 5 -17.03 -9.41 -17.11
C TRP A 5 -17.72 -10.78 -17.10
N LYS A 6 -17.76 -11.45 -18.25
CA LYS A 6 -18.28 -12.81 -18.38
C LYS A 6 -17.42 -13.82 -17.60
N SER A 7 -16.09 -13.71 -17.68
CA SER A 7 -15.16 -14.53 -16.90
C SER A 7 -15.29 -14.29 -15.39
N ILE A 8 -15.40 -13.03 -14.95
CA ILE A 8 -15.62 -12.70 -13.52
C ILE A 8 -16.93 -13.32 -13.02
N LYS A 9 -18.00 -13.22 -13.81
CA LYS A 9 -19.30 -13.81 -13.45
C LYS A 9 -19.24 -15.34 -13.38
N GLY A 10 -18.47 -15.97 -14.26
CA GLY A 10 -18.21 -17.41 -14.23
C GLY A 10 -17.41 -17.83 -13.00
N PHE A 11 -16.41 -17.02 -12.61
CA PHE A 11 -15.58 -17.25 -11.43
C PHE A 11 -16.39 -17.22 -10.13
N PHE A 12 -17.29 -16.25 -9.98
CA PHE A 12 -18.19 -16.15 -8.81
C PHE A 12 -19.28 -17.23 -8.78
N LYS A 13 -19.73 -17.71 -9.94
CA LYS A 13 -20.76 -18.75 -10.03
C LYS A 13 -20.24 -20.18 -9.82
N ARG A 14 -18.92 -20.39 -9.84
CA ARG A 14 -18.32 -21.70 -9.60
C ARG A 14 -18.55 -22.12 -8.15
N ASP A 15 -18.85 -23.39 -7.91
CA ASP A 15 -18.86 -23.94 -6.55
C ASP A 15 -17.43 -23.98 -6.00
N TRP A 16 -17.24 -23.33 -4.86
CA TRP A 16 -15.95 -23.20 -4.19
C TRP A 16 -15.89 -24.14 -2.99
N SER A 17 -14.82 -24.92 -2.89
CA SER A 17 -14.53 -25.68 -1.68
C SER A 17 -14.25 -24.75 -0.50
N PRO A 18 -14.44 -25.21 0.76
CA PRO A 18 -14.14 -24.41 1.93
C PRO A 18 -12.69 -23.89 1.97
N ALA A 19 -11.73 -24.71 1.55
CA ALA A 19 -10.31 -24.34 1.51
C ALA A 19 -10.04 -23.22 0.49
N GLU A 20 -10.62 -23.30 -0.71
CA GLU A 20 -10.43 -22.25 -1.71
C GLU A 20 -11.05 -20.91 -1.27
N LYS A 21 -12.20 -20.93 -0.57
CA LYS A 21 -12.80 -19.72 0.00
C LYS A 21 -11.87 -19.03 0.99
N VAL A 22 -11.26 -19.80 1.89
CA VAL A 22 -10.28 -19.29 2.85
C VAL A 22 -9.09 -18.68 2.12
N LEU A 23 -8.58 -19.37 1.09
CA LEU A 23 -7.43 -18.90 0.31
C LEU A 23 -7.73 -17.58 -0.42
N LEU A 24 -8.93 -17.41 -0.98
CA LEU A 24 -9.36 -16.17 -1.61
C LEU A 24 -9.43 -15.00 -0.61
N ILE A 25 -10.02 -15.23 0.57
CA ILE A 25 -10.10 -14.19 1.62
C ILE A 25 -8.70 -13.77 2.06
N LEU A 26 -7.81 -14.75 2.25
CA LEU A 26 -6.43 -14.53 2.67
C LEU A 26 -5.65 -13.74 1.59
N CYS A 27 -5.86 -14.08 0.32
CA CYS A 27 -5.28 -13.34 -0.80
C CYS A 27 -5.75 -11.88 -0.85
N CYS A 28 -7.06 -11.64 -0.68
CA CYS A 28 -7.62 -10.29 -0.60
C CYS A 28 -7.03 -9.48 0.58
N LEU A 29 -6.89 -10.11 1.74
CA LEU A 29 -6.31 -9.49 2.94
C LEU A 29 -4.84 -9.11 2.71
N LEU A 30 -4.04 -10.01 2.13
CA LEU A 30 -2.64 -9.75 1.80
C LEU A 30 -2.49 -8.62 0.78
N ILE A 31 -3.33 -8.59 -0.27
CA ILE A 31 -3.35 -7.50 -1.25
C ILE A 31 -3.67 -6.17 -0.56
N GLY A 32 -4.63 -6.17 0.38
CA GLY A 32 -4.96 -5.01 1.21
C GLY A 32 -3.78 -4.52 2.05
N ILE A 33 -3.04 -5.43 2.68
CA ILE A 33 -1.82 -5.10 3.44
C ILE A 33 -0.76 -4.48 2.54
N VAL A 34 -0.45 -5.10 1.39
CA VAL A 34 0.55 -4.58 0.45
C VAL A 34 0.15 -3.21 -0.06
N LYS A 35 -1.12 -3.01 -0.44
CA LYS A 35 -1.64 -1.71 -0.87
C LYS A 35 -1.60 -0.68 0.25
N GLY A 36 -1.98 -1.06 1.47
CA GLY A 36 -1.89 -0.20 2.64
C GLY A 36 -0.46 0.24 2.91
N PHE A 37 0.50 -0.68 2.83
CA PHE A 37 1.92 -0.39 2.99
C PHE A 37 2.45 0.56 1.90
N LEU A 38 2.10 0.32 0.62
CA LEU A 38 2.49 1.19 -0.49
C LEU A 38 1.87 2.60 -0.40
N LEU A 39 0.67 2.73 0.16
CA LEU A 39 0.00 4.02 0.35
C LEU A 39 0.41 4.73 1.66
N SER A 40 1.02 4.01 2.60
CA SER A 40 1.50 4.53 3.87
C SER A 40 2.53 5.68 3.74
N PRO A 41 3.57 5.62 2.88
CA PRO A 41 4.55 6.71 2.75
C PRO A 41 3.93 8.00 2.20
N VAL A 42 2.84 7.91 1.44
CA VAL A 42 2.08 9.08 0.93
C VAL A 42 1.44 9.88 2.08
N LYS A 43 1.22 9.25 3.24
CA LYS A 43 0.69 9.88 4.45
C LYS A 43 1.74 10.22 5.51
N LYS A 44 3.05 10.23 5.19
CA LYS A 44 4.14 10.33 6.20
C LYS A 44 4.05 9.24 7.29
N GLY A 45 3.44 8.10 6.98
CA GLY A 45 3.23 7.00 7.93
C GLY A 45 4.02 5.76 7.54
N ILE A 46 4.55 5.06 8.56
CA ILE A 46 5.34 3.82 8.53
C ILE A 46 6.78 4.01 8.02
N SER A 47 7.66 4.27 9.00
CA SER A 47 9.10 3.94 8.91
C SER A 47 9.24 2.42 9.00
N CYS A 48 9.55 1.78 7.89
CA CYS A 48 9.91 0.37 7.86
C CYS A 48 11.42 0.26 7.62
N GLY A 49 12.20 0.58 8.65
CA GLY A 49 13.65 0.60 8.58
C GLY A 49 14.24 1.58 9.57
N ASN A 50 14.61 1.05 10.75
CA ASN A 50 15.47 1.68 11.75
C ASN A 50 14.85 2.75 12.65
N ASN A 51 14.83 2.46 13.97
CA ASN A 51 14.60 3.43 15.05
C ASN A 51 15.94 3.87 15.68
N ASN A 52 17.04 3.78 14.93
CA ASN A 52 18.24 4.51 15.31
C ASN A 52 17.97 5.96 14.91
N GLY A 53 17.77 6.85 15.90
CA GLY A 53 17.52 8.28 15.73
C GLY A 53 18.69 9.06 15.13
N ASN A 54 19.43 8.44 14.21
CA ASN A 54 20.54 9.03 13.49
C ASN A 54 20.01 9.62 12.18
N VAL A 55 19.41 10.80 12.28
CA VAL A 55 19.12 11.68 11.14
C VAL A 55 20.47 12.27 10.70
N TYR A 56 21.12 11.67 9.71
CA TYR A 56 22.12 12.38 8.92
C TYR A 56 21.40 12.93 7.69
N ASN A 57 21.41 14.25 7.54
CA ASN A 57 20.81 15.09 6.49
C ASN A 57 19.39 15.66 6.77
N GLU A 58 19.28 16.52 7.79
CA GLU A 58 18.47 17.75 7.68
C GLU A 58 19.32 18.98 8.06
N LEU A 59 20.63 18.93 7.80
CA LEU A 59 21.43 20.13 7.66
C LEU A 59 21.54 20.40 6.16
N ASP A 60 21.05 21.57 5.77
CA ASP A 60 21.23 22.24 4.48
C ASP A 60 20.41 21.67 3.31
N ASP A 61 19.26 22.30 3.11
CA ASP A 61 18.69 22.74 1.83
C ASP A 61 17.42 23.56 2.19
N ASP A 62 17.23 24.86 1.97
CA ASP A 62 18.04 25.94 1.44
C ASP A 62 17.13 27.21 1.49
N TYR A 63 17.69 28.36 1.87
CA TYR A 63 17.25 29.75 1.60
C TYR A 63 15.80 30.21 1.81
N TRP A 64 15.56 30.96 2.90
CA TRP A 64 14.73 32.18 2.88
C TRP A 64 15.46 33.31 3.62
N LEU A 65 16.49 33.85 2.97
CA LEU A 65 16.91 35.23 3.21
C LEU A 65 15.74 36.13 2.79
N ASP A 66 15.08 36.75 3.77
CA ASP A 66 14.46 38.06 3.59
C ASP A 66 14.99 38.93 4.74
N ASP A 67 16.15 39.53 4.48
CA ASP A 67 16.49 40.83 5.05
C ASP A 67 15.49 41.83 4.49
N GLU A 68 14.60 42.41 5.31
CA GLU A 68 14.16 43.81 5.17
C GLU A 68 13.63 44.33 6.53
N ASP A 69 14.45 45.21 7.13
CA ASP A 69 14.21 46.29 8.12
C ASP A 69 13.21 46.12 9.29
#